data_AF-H8X9C3-F1
#
_entry.id   AF-H8X9C3-F1
#
_cell.length_a   1.000
_cell.length_b   1.000
_cell.length_c   1.000
_cell.angle_alpha   90.00
_cell.angle_beta   90.00
_cell.angle_gamma   90.00
#
_symmetry.space_group_name_H-M   'P 1'
#
loop_
_entity.id
_entity.type
_entity.pdbx_description
1 polymer ?
#
loop_
_entity_poly.entity_id
_entity_poly.type
_entity_poly.pdbx_seq_one_letter_code
_entity_poly.pdbx_strand_id
1 'polypeptide(L)'
;MPASTQELLERQENLKSSNYLLYKLNSFYYIYFYSTPLPYSTLGEAIVFNGLLLSLVVLLIYYTVWILPLKLLQSSENLYYYITGHSISFDVLQAINSIFHLNGENSTFVINQWSDLPKVIRI
;
A
#
# COMPACT_ATOMS: atom_id res chain seq x y z
N MET A 1 -5.98 -25.67 27.74
CA MET A 1 -6.05 -24.80 28.94
C MET A 1 -5.46 -23.45 28.55
N PRO A 2 -6.18 -22.33 28.72
CA PRO A 2 -5.58 -21.01 28.47
C PRO A 2 -4.45 -20.78 29.48
N ALA A 3 -3.31 -20.26 29.03
CA ALA A 3 -2.20 -19.87 29.89
C ALA A 3 -2.69 -18.84 30.93
N SER A 4 -2.16 -18.90 32.15
CA SER A 4 -2.50 -17.93 33.18
C SER A 4 -2.06 -16.53 32.73
N THR A 5 -2.79 -15.49 33.13
CA THR A 5 -2.48 -14.10 32.75
C THR A 5 -1.06 -13.68 33.15
N GLN A 6 -0.54 -14.24 34.25
CA GLN A 6 0.84 -14.03 34.71
C GLN A 6 1.87 -14.64 33.77
N GLU A 7 1.63 -15.85 33.26
CA GLU A 7 2.53 -16.53 32.32
C GLU A 7 2.61 -15.80 30.96
N LEU A 8 1.50 -15.21 30.52
CA LEU A 8 1.47 -14.41 29.29
C LEU A 8 2.28 -13.11 29.44
N LEU A 9 2.20 -12.44 30.59
CA LEU A 9 2.96 -11.22 30.87
C LEU A 9 4.47 -11.49 30.93
N GLU A 10 4.88 -12.56 31.60
CA GLU A 10 6.28 -12.94 31.69
C GLU A 10 6.87 -13.29 30.31
N ARG A 11 6.09 -13.98 29.46
CA ARG A 11 6.48 -14.23 28.06
C ARG A 11 6.60 -12.94 27.25
N GLN A 12 5.71 -11.96 27.48
CA GLN A 12 5.78 -10.66 26.79
C GLN A 12 7.03 -9.86 27.20
N GLU A 13 7.37 -9.84 28.48
CA GLU A 13 8.57 -9.13 28.97
C GLU A 13 9.86 -9.78 28.45
N ASN A 14 9.92 -11.11 28.44
CA ASN A 14 11.04 -11.85 27.87
C ASN A 14 11.19 -11.64 26.36
N LEU A 15 10.09 -11.53 25.61
CA LEU A 15 10.10 -11.22 24.18
C LEU A 15 10.51 -9.77 23.91
N LYS A 16 10.04 -8.81 24.74
CA LYS A 16 10.44 -7.40 24.64
C LYS A 16 11.94 -7.21 24.86
N SER A 17 12.50 -7.97 25.81
CA SER A 17 13.93 -7.95 26.15
C SER A 17 14.81 -8.58 25.06
N SER A 18 14.36 -9.69 24.47
CA SER A 18 15.16 -10.46 23.51
C SER A 18 15.01 -10.02 22.04
N ASN A 19 13.79 -9.70 21.60
CA ASN A 19 13.53 -9.39 20.19
C ASN A 19 12.32 -8.46 20.01
N TYR A 20 12.62 -7.17 19.86
CA TYR A 20 11.61 -6.12 19.70
C TYR A 20 10.65 -6.35 18.52
N LEU A 21 11.12 -6.91 17.40
CA LEU A 21 10.28 -7.18 16.24
C LEU A 21 9.24 -8.26 16.54
N LEU A 22 9.65 -9.36 17.19
CA LEU A 22 8.74 -10.42 17.60
C LEU A 22 7.72 -9.91 18.64
N TYR A 23 8.15 -9.10 19.60
CA TYR A 23 7.25 -8.45 20.55
C TYR A 23 6.19 -7.60 19.85
N LYS A 24 6.59 -6.80 18.86
CA LYS A 24 5.67 -5.93 18.11
C LYS A 24 4.68 -6.74 17.26
N LEU A 25 5.15 -7.78 16.58
CA LEU A 25 4.29 -8.72 15.83
C LEU A 25 3.29 -9.42 16.75
N ASN A 26 3.73 -9.86 17.92
CA ASN A 26 2.87 -10.48 18.93
C ASN A 26 1.80 -9.50 19.42
N SER A 27 2.16 -8.25 19.67
CA SER A 27 1.20 -7.19 20.03
C SER A 27 0.14 -6.97 18.94
N PHE A 28 0.54 -6.93 17.66
CA PHE A 28 -0.42 -6.83 16.55
C PHE A 28 -1.34 -8.04 16.45
N TYR A 29 -0.82 -9.24 16.71
CA TYR A 29 -1.62 -10.46 16.76
C TYR A 29 -2.71 -10.36 17.85
N TYR A 30 -2.38 -9.87 19.05
CA TYR A 30 -3.39 -9.69 20.10
C TYR A 30 -4.45 -8.66 19.72
N ILE A 31 -4.05 -7.52 19.15
CA ILE A 31 -5.01 -6.52 18.66
C ILE A 31 -5.94 -7.16 17.63
N TYR A 32 -5.39 -7.88 16.67
CA TYR A 32 -6.15 -8.58 15.65
C TYR A 32 -7.12 -9.62 16.25
N PHE A 33 -6.63 -10.46 17.15
CA PHE A 33 -7.41 -11.53 17.79
C PHE A 33 -8.59 -11.00 18.62
N TYR A 34 -8.40 -9.89 19.35
CA TYR A 34 -9.46 -9.29 20.17
C TYR A 34 -10.35 -8.29 19.42
N SER A 35 -9.92 -7.75 18.27
CA SER A 35 -10.75 -6.85 17.45
C SER A 35 -11.63 -7.59 16.45
N THR A 36 -11.45 -8.90 16.30
CA THR A 36 -12.19 -9.73 15.34
C THR A 36 -12.99 -10.80 16.09
N PRO A 37 -14.07 -11.33 15.49
CA PRO A 37 -14.89 -12.36 16.13
C PRO A 37 -14.24 -13.75 16.15
N LEU A 38 -12.92 -13.86 15.89
CA LEU A 38 -12.16 -15.11 15.89
C LEU A 38 -12.32 -15.99 17.15
N PRO A 39 -12.29 -15.47 18.39
CA PRO A 39 -12.40 -16.32 19.58
C PRO A 39 -13.77 -16.97 19.75
N TYR A 40 -14.79 -16.48 19.06
CA TYR A 40 -16.17 -16.99 19.13
C TYR A 40 -16.59 -17.76 17.88
N SER A 41 -15.69 -17.88 16.91
CA SER A 41 -15.98 -18.44 15.59
C SER A 41 -15.56 -19.91 15.50
N THR A 42 -16.30 -20.70 14.72
CA THR A 42 -15.90 -22.07 14.42
C THR A 42 -14.67 -22.10 13.50
N LEU A 43 -13.89 -23.19 13.51
CA LEU A 43 -12.70 -23.31 12.65
C LEU A 43 -12.98 -23.03 11.17
N GLY A 44 -14.14 -23.46 10.66
CA GLY A 44 -14.54 -23.22 9.27
C GLY A 44 -14.83 -21.75 8.97
N GLU A 45 -15.57 -21.07 9.84
CA GLU A 45 -15.87 -19.64 9.70
C GLU A 45 -14.61 -18.78 9.84
N ALA A 46 -13.70 -19.13 10.74
CA ALA A 46 -12.43 -18.44 10.91
C ALA A 46 -11.57 -18.50 9.63
N ILE A 47 -11.55 -19.64 8.94
CA ILE A 47 -10.82 -19.80 7.66
C ILE A 47 -11.41 -18.87 6.59
N VAL A 48 -12.74 -18.84 6.46
CA VAL A 48 -13.44 -17.99 5.48
C VAL A 48 -13.19 -16.51 5.77
N PHE A 49 -13.32 -16.11 7.04
CA PHE A 49 -13.08 -14.74 7.48
C PHE A 49 -11.64 -14.29 7.20
N ASN A 50 -10.65 -15.13 7.52
CA ASN A 50 -9.24 -14.85 7.25
C ASN A 50 -8.96 -14.75 5.74
N GLY A 51 -9.60 -15.59 4.93
CA GLY A 51 -9.51 -15.51 3.47
C GLY A 51 -10.05 -14.19 2.91
N LEU A 52 -11.20 -13.74 3.39
CA LEU A 52 -11.78 -12.45 3.01
C LEU A 52 -10.88 -11.28 3.43
N LEU A 53 -10.36 -11.30 4.65
CA LEU A 53 -9.42 -10.29 5.13
C LEU A 53 -8.15 -10.25 4.29
N LEU A 54 -7.57 -11.41 3.97
CA LEU A 54 -6.38 -11.49 3.13
C LEU A 54 -6.65 -10.88 1.75
N SER A 55 -7.78 -11.22 1.13
CA SER A 55 -8.18 -10.65 -0.16
C SER A 55 -8.32 -9.14 -0.11
N LEU A 56 -8.95 -8.63 0.96
CA LEU A 56 -9.13 -7.19 1.18
C LEU A 56 -7.80 -6.47 1.40
N VAL A 57 -6.87 -7.07 2.14
CA VAL A 57 -5.52 -6.54 2.36
C VAL A 57 -4.74 -6.47 1.04
N VAL A 58 -4.81 -7.51 0.21
CA VAL A 58 -4.16 -7.51 -1.11
C VAL A 58 -4.74 -6.41 -2.00
N LEU A 59 -6.06 -6.25 -2.03
CA LEU A 59 -6.72 -5.20 -2.79
C LEU A 59 -6.34 -3.81 -2.27
N LEU A 60 -6.28 -3.64 -0.94
CA LEU A 60 -5.85 -2.39 -0.31
C LEU A 60 -4.42 -2.04 -0.68
N ILE A 61 -3.48 -3.00 -0.63
CA ILE A 61 -2.09 -2.80 -1.06
C ILE A 61 -2.03 -2.42 -2.54
N TYR A 62 -2.77 -3.13 -3.40
CA TYR A 62 -2.84 -2.79 -4.83
C TYR A 62 -3.34 -1.35 -5.05
N TYR A 63 -4.40 -0.96 -4.33
CA TYR A 63 -4.97 0.38 -4.45
C TYR A 63 -4.03 1.46 -3.92
N THR A 64 -3.37 1.24 -2.78
CA THR A 64 -2.48 2.24 -2.16
C THR A 64 -1.16 2.40 -2.89
N VAL A 65 -0.61 1.33 -3.47
CA VAL A 65 0.67 1.37 -4.17
C VAL A 65 0.51 1.85 -5.61
N TRP A 66 -0.53 1.42 -6.32
CA TRP A 66 -0.68 1.76 -7.74
C TRP A 66 -1.66 2.90 -8.00
N ILE A 67 -2.88 2.79 -7.50
CA ILE A 67 -3.96 3.71 -7.89
C ILE A 67 -3.83 5.07 -7.19
N LEU A 68 -3.48 5.05 -5.91
CA LEU A 68 -3.43 6.26 -5.09
C LEU A 68 -2.37 7.27 -5.56
N PRO A 69 -1.11 6.88 -5.87
CA PRO A 69 -0.11 7.81 -6.39
C PRO A 69 -0.50 8.39 -7.75
N LEU A 70 -1.05 7.57 -8.65
CA LEU A 70 -1.53 8.02 -9.96
C LEU A 70 -2.59 9.11 -9.82
N LYS A 71 -3.58 8.90 -8.94
CA LYS A 71 -4.65 9.89 -8.70
C LYS A 71 -4.13 11.17 -8.05
N LEU A 72 -3.22 11.06 -7.08
CA LEU A 72 -2.60 12.22 -6.46
C LEU A 72 -1.81 13.04 -7.48
N LEU A 73 -1.09 12.37 -8.37
CA LEU A 73 -0.31 13.01 -9.40
C LEU A 73 -1.23 13.75 -10.39
N GLN A 74 -2.27 13.09 -10.91
CA GLN A 74 -3.25 13.73 -11.79
C GLN A 74 -3.94 14.93 -11.13
N SER A 75 -4.26 14.83 -9.84
CA SER A 75 -4.80 15.94 -9.07
C SER A 75 -3.81 17.12 -9.00
N SER A 76 -2.53 16.83 -8.80
CA SER A 76 -1.48 17.86 -8.76
C SER A 76 -1.25 18.54 -10.11
N GLU A 77 -1.33 17.79 -11.22
CA GLU A 77 -1.22 18.34 -12.58
C GLU A 77 -2.40 19.27 -12.89
N ASN A 78 -3.62 18.85 -12.55
CA ASN A 78 -4.82 19.66 -12.75
C ASN A 78 -4.77 20.95 -11.94
N LEU A 79 -4.30 20.86 -10.69
CA LEU A 79 -4.14 22.02 -9.82
C LEU A 79 -3.06 22.96 -10.36
N TYR A 80 -1.94 22.42 -10.83
CA TYR A 80 -0.88 23.21 -11.45
C TYR A 80 -1.36 23.93 -12.72
N TYR A 81 -2.08 23.22 -13.58
CA TYR A 81 -2.68 23.79 -14.79
C TYR A 81 -3.66 24.91 -14.46
N TYR A 82 -4.50 24.73 -13.43
CA TYR A 82 -5.44 25.74 -12.99
C TYR A 82 -4.75 27.03 -12.53
N ILE A 83 -3.60 26.93 -11.84
CA ILE A 83 -2.87 28.08 -11.31
C ILE A 83 -2.04 28.78 -12.39
N THR A 84 -1.36 28.02 -13.25
CA THR A 84 -0.34 28.56 -14.16
C THR A 84 -0.81 28.70 -15.61
N GLY A 85 -1.91 28.03 -15.98
CA GLY A 85 -2.35 27.90 -17.37
C GLY A 85 -1.47 27.00 -18.25
N HIS A 86 -0.43 26.39 -17.69
CA HIS A 86 0.52 25.53 -18.40
C HIS A 86 0.30 24.06 -18.04
N SER A 87 0.26 23.19 -19.06
CA SER A 87 0.12 21.75 -18.85
C SER A 87 1.49 21.11 -18.60
N ILE A 88 1.64 20.42 -17.48
CA ILE A 88 2.76 19.52 -17.20
C ILE A 88 2.19 18.11 -17.08
N SER A 89 2.87 17.14 -17.70
CA SER A 89 2.58 15.72 -17.57
C SER A 89 3.75 15.02 -16.88
N PHE A 90 3.52 14.45 -15.70
CA PHE A 90 4.46 13.58 -15.01
C PHE A 90 4.10 12.12 -15.28
N ASP A 91 5.03 11.37 -15.84
CA ASP A 91 4.86 9.93 -16.03
C ASP A 91 5.30 9.17 -14.76
N VAL A 92 4.32 8.60 -14.05
CA VAL A 92 4.55 7.80 -12.83
C VAL A 92 5.41 6.58 -13.14
N LEU A 93 5.33 5.99 -14.34
CA LEU A 93 6.18 4.87 -14.74
C LEU A 93 7.65 5.27 -14.83
N GLN A 94 7.93 6.49 -15.31
CA GLN A 94 9.28 7.01 -15.39
C GLN A 94 9.86 7.34 -14.01
N ALA A 95 9.04 7.86 -13.09
CA ALA A 95 9.45 8.11 -11.71
C ALA A 95 9.70 6.81 -10.92
N ILE A 96 8.90 5.77 -11.15
CA ILE A 96 9.12 4.46 -10.55
C ILE A 96 10.40 3.82 -11.14
N ASN A 97 10.58 3.86 -12.46
CA ASN A 97 11.79 3.34 -13.11
C ASN A 97 13.08 4.03 -12.62
N SER A 98 13.04 5.34 -12.36
CA SER A 98 14.19 6.06 -11.83
C SER A 98 14.48 5.74 -10.35
N ILE A 99 13.43 5.51 -9.54
CA ILE A 99 13.58 5.15 -8.12
C ILE A 99 14.10 3.71 -7.95
N PHE A 100 13.64 2.78 -8.79
CA PHE A 100 14.03 1.36 -8.66
C PHE A 100 15.36 1.01 -9.35
N HIS A 101 16.04 1.98 -9.99
CA HIS A 101 17.31 1.76 -10.71
C HIS A 101 17.33 0.39 -11.41
N LEU A 102 16.32 0.12 -12.24
CA LEU A 102 16.40 -0.98 -13.19
C LEU A 102 17.45 -0.57 -14.21
N ASN A 103 18.72 -0.81 -13.85
CA ASN A 103 19.91 -0.69 -14.68
C ASN A 103 19.75 -1.68 -15.85
N GLY A 104 19.06 -1.25 -16.88
CA GLY A 104 19.16 -1.76 -18.24
C GLY A 104 19.47 -0.57 -19.12
N GLU A 105 20.66 -0.56 -19.69
CA GLU A 105 21.18 0.47 -20.57
C GLU A 105 20.15 0.94 -21.62
N ASN A 106 20.16 2.25 -21.87
CA ASN A 106 19.65 2.88 -23.09
C ASN A 106 18.21 2.53 -23.50
N SER A 107 17.23 3.15 -22.85
CA SER A 107 15.99 3.49 -23.54
C SER A 107 15.74 4.99 -23.43
N THR A 108 16.45 5.76 -24.26
CA THR A 108 15.94 7.03 -24.78
C THR A 108 14.67 6.72 -25.57
N PHE A 109 13.56 6.51 -24.86
CA PHE A 109 12.26 6.55 -25.49
C PHE A 109 11.95 8.02 -25.74
N VAL A 110 12.37 8.46 -26.93
CA VAL A 110 11.92 9.71 -27.53
C VAL A 110 10.40 9.61 -27.62
N ILE A 111 9.71 10.24 -26.67
CA ILE A 111 8.31 10.60 -26.85
C ILE A 111 8.34 11.66 -27.95
N ASN A 112 8.31 11.19 -29.20
CA ASN A 112 8.13 12.04 -30.36
C ASN A 112 6.96 12.97 -30.09
N GLN A 113 7.23 14.27 -30.24
CA GLN A 113 6.29 15.32 -30.64
C GLN A 113 4.89 14.81 -31.01
N TRP A 114 3.97 14.77 -30.05
CA TRP A 114 2.53 14.94 -30.31
C TRP A 114 2.07 16.36 -29.93
N SER A 115 3.02 17.29 -29.74
CA SER A 115 2.76 18.72 -29.51
C SER A 115 2.40 19.50 -30.78
N ASP A 116 2.52 18.89 -31.97
CA ASP A 116 2.29 19.57 -33.25
C ASP A 116 0.94 19.24 -33.89
N LEU A 117 0.03 18.57 -33.19
CA LEU A 117 -1.36 18.45 -33.66
C LEU A 117 -2.18 19.64 -33.17
N PRO A 118 -2.82 20.41 -34.07
CA PRO A 118 -3.61 21.56 -33.69
C PRO A 118 -4.73 21.14 -32.74
N LYS A 119 -4.87 21.89 -31.64
CA LYS A 119 -5.98 21.82 -30.69
C LYS A 119 -7.32 21.88 -31.45
N VAL A 120 -7.92 20.73 -31.72
CA VAL A 120 -9.33 20.67 -32.09
C VAL A 120 -10.12 20.69 -30.79
N ILE A 121 -10.62 21.88 -30.47
CA ILE A 121 -11.66 22.12 -29.48
C ILE A 121 -12.82 21.17 -29.80
N ARG A 122 -13.21 20.33 -28.85
CA ARG A 122 -14.59 19.82 -28.79
C ARG A 122 -15.21 20.24 -27.47
N ILE A 123 -16.32 20.93 -27.65
CA ILE A 123 -17.29 21.45 -26.69
C ILE A 123 -17.83 20.29 -25.83
#